data_AF-A0A1H3ET75-F1
#
_entry.id   AF-A0A1H3ET75-F1
#
_cell.length_a   1.000
_cell.length_b   1.000
_cell.length_c   1.000
_cell.angle_alpha   90.00
_cell.angle_beta   90.00
_cell.angle_gamma   90.00
#
_symmetry.space_group_name_H-M   'P 1'
#
loop_
_entity.id
_entity.type
_entity.pdbx_description
1 polymer ?
#
loop_
_entity_poly.entity_id
_entity_poly.type
_entity_poly.pdbx_seq_one_letter_code
_entity_poly.pdbx_strand_id
1 'polypeptide(L)'
;MTDPTTALTGRWLHSFEEDHGDVTVYRPPDHDFPPARGRRGIEFAPDGSFTEWAIGRGDAPQAVPGRWRTAAAGQFEVTTERTGDRVLEVVHQDPERLEVRWRTTS
;
A
#
# COMPACT_ATOMS: atom_id res chain seq x y z
N MET A 1 -21.43 -3.78 9.01
CA MET A 1 -20.52 -2.68 8.65
C MET A 1 -19.13 -3.26 8.67
N THR A 2 -18.49 -3.45 7.53
CA THR A 2 -17.08 -3.86 7.48
C THR A 2 -16.27 -2.69 8.02
N ASP A 3 -15.52 -2.91 9.09
CA ASP A 3 -14.62 -1.89 9.61
C ASP A 3 -13.60 -1.56 8.51
N PRO A 4 -13.43 -0.28 8.12
CA PRO A 4 -12.54 0.09 7.03
C PRO A 4 -11.09 -0.36 7.28
N THR A 5 -10.70 -0.52 8.54
CA THR A 5 -9.39 -1.04 8.95
C THR A 5 -9.22 -2.52 8.56
N THR A 6 -10.25 -3.34 8.74
CA THR A 6 -10.21 -4.78 8.39
C THR A 6 -10.10 -5.02 6.89
N ALA A 7 -10.68 -4.14 6.07
CA ALA A 7 -10.57 -4.24 4.62
C ALA A 7 -9.18 -3.84 4.09
N LEU A 8 -8.46 -2.96 4.82
CA LEU A 8 -7.13 -2.49 4.44
C LEU A 8 -6.02 -3.47 4.81
N THR A 9 -6.21 -4.24 5.90
CA THR A 9 -5.19 -5.19 6.36
C THR A 9 -4.87 -6.27 5.34
N GLY A 10 -3.59 -6.64 5.25
CA GLY A 10 -3.07 -7.58 4.26
C GLY A 10 -2.07 -6.92 3.31
N ARG A 11 -1.59 -7.74 2.36
CA ARG A 11 -0.58 -7.34 1.38
C ARG A 11 -1.22 -6.86 0.10
N TRP A 12 -0.70 -5.77 -0.44
CA TRP A 12 -1.19 -5.08 -1.62
C TRP A 12 -0.01 -4.81 -2.56
N LEU A 13 -0.06 -5.36 -3.77
CA LEU A 13 0.96 -5.20 -4.80
C LEU A 13 0.57 -4.11 -5.78
N HIS A 14 1.53 -3.27 -6.17
CA HIS A 14 1.29 -2.14 -7.06
C HIS A 14 0.99 -2.62 -8.49
N SER A 15 -0.17 -2.19 -8.99
CA SER A 15 -0.65 -2.38 -10.36
C SER A 15 -0.41 -1.11 -11.17
N PHE A 16 0.83 -0.90 -11.64
CA PHE A 16 1.22 0.31 -12.39
C PHE A 16 0.37 0.52 -13.65
N GLU A 17 -0.06 -0.58 -14.25
CA GLU A 17 -0.87 -0.61 -15.47
C GLU A 17 -2.28 -0.04 -15.25
N GLU A 18 -2.73 0.01 -13.99
CA GLU A 18 -4.05 0.49 -13.60
C GLU A 18 -4.03 1.86 -12.93
N ASP A 19 -2.85 2.42 -12.64
CA ASP A 19 -2.69 3.77 -12.09
C ASP A 19 -3.35 4.81 -13.00
N HIS A 20 -3.95 5.84 -12.39
CA HIS A 20 -4.61 6.92 -13.13
C HIS A 20 -4.55 8.24 -12.39
N GLY A 21 -4.21 9.32 -13.09
CA GLY A 21 -4.06 10.65 -12.50
C GLY A 21 -3.06 10.66 -11.34
N ASP A 22 -3.54 11.02 -10.15
CA ASP A 22 -2.80 11.00 -8.89
C ASP A 22 -3.10 9.77 -8.01
N VAL A 23 -3.84 8.80 -8.54
CA VAL A 23 -4.26 7.58 -7.85
C VAL A 23 -3.30 6.44 -8.18
N THR A 24 -2.80 5.81 -7.11
CA THR A 24 -2.02 4.57 -7.16
C THR A 24 -2.93 3.39 -6.89
N VAL A 25 -2.89 2.37 -7.76
CA VAL A 25 -3.73 1.18 -7.66
C VAL A 25 -2.93 0.00 -7.14
N TYR A 26 -3.50 -0.70 -6.17
CA TYR A 26 -2.97 -1.95 -5.65
C TYR A 26 -3.98 -3.08 -5.77
N ARG A 27 -3.45 -4.30 -5.91
CA ARG A 27 -4.19 -5.55 -5.99
C ARG A 27 -3.64 -6.56 -4.99
N PRO A 28 -4.44 -7.56 -4.55
CA PRO A 28 -3.94 -8.63 -3.69
C PRO A 28 -2.84 -9.45 -4.41
N PRO A 29 -2.01 -10.22 -3.67
CA PRO A 29 -0.89 -10.96 -4.24
C PRO A 29 -1.31 -12.06 -5.23
N ASP A 30 -2.55 -12.54 -5.13
CA ASP A 30 -3.14 -13.57 -6.00
C ASP A 30 -3.68 -13.01 -7.33
N HIS A 31 -3.64 -11.69 -7.54
CA HIS A 31 -4.05 -11.08 -8.79
C HIS A 31 -3.12 -11.48 -9.94
N ASP A 32 -3.69 -11.80 -11.10
CA ASP A 32 -2.94 -12.21 -12.30
C ASP A 32 -2.34 -10.99 -13.01
N PHE A 33 -1.20 -10.56 -12.48
CA PHE A 33 -0.44 -9.45 -13.00
C PHE A 33 0.25 -9.82 -14.32
N PRO A 34 0.27 -8.92 -15.34
CA PRO A 34 1.09 -9.16 -16.51
C PRO A 34 2.58 -9.20 -16.12
N PRO A 35 3.44 -9.85 -16.93
CA PRO A 35 4.85 -10.01 -16.61
C PRO A 35 5.55 -8.67 -16.34
N ALA A 36 6.13 -8.53 -15.14
CA ALA A 36 6.86 -7.35 -14.71
C ALA A 36 8.17 -7.73 -14.00
N ARG A 37 9.21 -6.90 -14.16
CA ARG A 37 10.49 -7.08 -13.45
C ARG A 37 10.35 -6.57 -12.02
N GLY A 38 9.89 -7.44 -11.13
CA GLY A 38 9.62 -7.11 -9.73
C GLY A 38 8.41 -6.19 -9.57
N ARG A 39 7.68 -6.32 -8.46
CA ARG A 39 6.57 -5.43 -8.10
C ARG A 39 6.79 -4.86 -6.73
N ARG A 40 6.57 -3.54 -6.61
CA ARG A 40 6.50 -2.90 -5.30
C ARG A 40 5.16 -3.24 -4.64
N GLY A 41 5.09 -3.04 -3.34
CA GLY A 41 3.85 -3.24 -2.61
C GLY A 41 3.90 -2.62 -1.22
N ILE A 42 2.78 -2.76 -0.54
CA ILE A 42 2.57 -2.31 0.83
C ILE A 42 1.83 -3.40 1.59
N GLU A 43 1.99 -3.45 2.91
CA GLU A 43 1.27 -4.40 3.76
C GLU A 43 0.88 -3.72 5.07
N PHE A 44 -0.39 -3.87 5.44
CA PHE A 44 -0.94 -3.36 6.68
C PHE A 44 -1.23 -4.53 7.61
N ALA A 45 -0.52 -4.61 8.73
CA ALA A 45 -0.83 -5.57 9.79
C ALA A 45 -1.82 -4.95 10.80
N PRO A 46 -2.73 -5.74 11.38
CA PRO A 46 -3.77 -5.25 12.29
C PRO A 46 -3.23 -4.66 13.61
N ASP A 47 -1.97 -4.88 13.93
CA ASP A 47 -1.28 -4.35 15.10
C ASP A 47 -0.67 -2.95 14.88
N GLY A 48 -0.90 -2.35 13.70
CA GLY A 48 -0.30 -1.06 13.33
C GLY A 48 1.10 -1.17 12.72
N SER A 49 1.61 -2.38 12.47
CA SER A 49 2.84 -2.59 11.72
C SER A 49 2.59 -2.41 10.22
N PHE A 50 3.50 -1.70 9.55
CA PHE A 50 3.46 -1.49 8.11
C PHE A 50 4.72 -2.08 7.48
N THR A 51 4.59 -2.70 6.31
CA THR A 51 5.74 -3.13 5.52
C THR A 51 5.65 -2.54 4.13
N GLU A 52 6.69 -1.82 3.73
CA GLU A 52 6.88 -1.45 2.35
C GLU A 52 7.70 -2.51 1.61
N TRP A 53 7.19 -3.01 0.50
CA TRP A 53 7.89 -3.99 -0.33
C TRP A 53 8.58 -3.27 -1.49
N ALA A 54 9.87 -3.00 -1.35
CA ALA A 54 10.71 -2.42 -2.38
C ALA A 54 11.26 -3.49 -3.35
N ILE A 55 11.71 -3.07 -4.52
CA ILE A 55 12.46 -3.93 -5.45
C ILE A 55 13.93 -3.85 -5.04
N GLY A 56 14.46 -4.92 -4.48
CA GLY A 56 15.84 -5.07 -4.03
C GLY A 56 16.78 -5.54 -5.14
N ARG A 57 18.00 -5.93 -4.74
CA ARG A 57 19.03 -6.40 -5.68
C ARG A 57 18.58 -7.68 -6.39
N GLY A 58 18.70 -7.68 -7.72
CA GLY A 58 18.32 -8.83 -8.56
C GLY A 58 16.80 -9.02 -8.66
N ASP A 59 16.02 -7.93 -8.58
CA ASP A 59 14.55 -7.92 -8.66
C ASP A 59 13.85 -8.67 -7.51
N ALA A 60 14.58 -8.99 -6.42
CA ALA A 60 14.03 -9.65 -5.24
C ALA A 60 13.22 -8.67 -4.37
N PRO A 61 12.05 -9.05 -3.83
CA PRO A 61 11.32 -8.23 -2.87
C PRO A 61 12.16 -7.93 -1.62
N GLN A 62 12.23 -6.66 -1.22
CA GLN A 62 12.90 -6.20 0.00
C GLN A 62 11.87 -5.57 0.93
N ALA A 63 11.70 -6.15 2.13
CA ALA A 63 10.85 -5.59 3.18
C ALA A 63 11.51 -4.37 3.83
N VAL A 64 10.77 -3.27 3.93
CA VAL A 64 11.14 -2.08 4.69
C VAL A 64 10.10 -1.90 5.79
N PRO A 65 10.46 -2.16 7.05
CA PRO A 65 9.55 -2.00 8.18
C PRO A 65 9.11 -0.56 8.38
N GLY A 66 7.91 -0.40 8.92
CA GLY A 66 7.29 0.87 9.21
C GLY A 66 6.13 0.74 10.19
N ARG A 67 5.42 1.84 10.40
CA ARG A 67 4.18 1.88 11.19
C ARG A 67 3.09 2.59 10.42
N TRP A 68 1.86 2.24 10.74
CA TRP A 68 0.69 2.96 10.28
C TRP A 68 -0.29 3.23 11.40
N ARG A 69 -1.07 4.29 11.25
CA ARG A 69 -2.21 4.60 12.13
C ARG A 69 -3.29 5.34 11.38
N THR A 70 -4.52 5.22 11.84
CA THR A 70 -5.64 6.01 11.32
C THR A 70 -5.45 7.48 11.73
N ALA A 71 -5.34 8.37 10.74
CA ALA A 71 -5.25 9.81 10.95
C ALA A 71 -6.64 10.46 10.91
N ALA A 72 -7.47 10.05 9.95
CA ALA A 72 -8.88 10.40 9.82
C ALA A 72 -9.63 9.27 9.11
N ALA A 73 -10.95 9.40 8.95
CA ALA A 73 -11.73 8.40 8.21
C ALA A 73 -11.20 8.28 6.76
N GLY A 74 -10.72 7.08 6.40
CA GLY A 74 -10.13 6.82 5.08
C GLY A 74 -8.74 7.42 4.86
N GLN A 75 -8.09 7.97 5.90
CA GLN A 75 -6.74 8.52 5.82
C GLN A 75 -5.84 7.87 6.86
N PHE A 76 -4.67 7.43 6.41
CA PHE A 76 -3.72 6.68 7.23
C PHE A 76 -2.36 7.35 7.16
N GLU A 77 -1.78 7.65 8.30
CA GLU A 77 -0.38 8.04 8.38
C GLU A 77 0.47 6.77 8.32
N VAL A 78 1.47 6.79 7.46
CA VAL A 78 2.42 5.71 7.22
C VAL A 78 3.83 6.28 7.34
N THR A 79 4.66 5.60 8.13
CA THR A 79 6.06 5.97 8.35
C THR A 79 6.94 4.79 8.02
N THR A 80 7.93 4.98 7.15
CA THR A 80 9.00 4.00 6.91
C THR A 80 10.34 4.70 6.89
N GLU A 81 11.41 3.94 7.14
CA GLU A 81 12.79 4.46 7.05
C GLU A 81 13.16 4.90 5.62
N ARG A 82 12.46 4.38 4.61
CA ARG A 82 12.74 4.65 3.19
C ARG A 82 12.00 5.88 2.67
N THR A 83 10.74 6.08 3.08
CA THR A 83 9.87 7.12 2.53
C THR A 83 9.62 8.29 3.45
N GLY A 84 10.00 8.16 4.73
CA GLY A 84 9.57 9.07 5.78
C GLY A 84 8.07 9.00 6.02
N ASP A 85 7.57 10.03 6.69
CA ASP A 85 6.16 10.20 7.02
C ASP A 85 5.34 10.60 5.79
N ARG A 86 4.22 9.91 5.57
CA ARG A 86 3.28 10.15 4.48
C ARG A 86 1.86 9.88 4.93
N VAL A 87 0.90 10.48 4.24
CA VAL A 87 -0.51 10.17 4.37
C VAL A 87 -0.97 9.40 3.14
N LEU A 88 -1.62 8.28 3.38
CA LEU A 88 -2.36 7.50 2.40
C LEU A 88 -3.84 7.81 2.56
N GLU A 89 -4.46 8.38 1.52
CA GLU A 89 -5.90 8.59 1.43
C GLU A 89 -6.52 7.50 0.57
N VAL A 90 -7.46 6.73 1.12
CA VAL A 90 -8.18 5.68 0.41
C VAL A 90 -9.24 6.32 -0.47
N VAL A 91 -9.12 6.13 -1.78
CA VAL A 91 -10.09 6.55 -2.79
C VAL A 91 -11.15 5.46 -2.98
N HIS A 92 -10.72 4.20 -3.01
CA HIS A 92 -11.59 3.04 -3.15
C HIS A 92 -10.96 1.83 -2.46
N GLN A 93 -11.78 0.99 -1.84
CA GLN A 93 -11.33 -0.27 -1.24
C GLN A 93 -12.39 -1.36 -1.37
N ASP A 94 -11.97 -2.51 -1.86
CA ASP A 94 -12.68 -3.78 -1.82
C ASP A 94 -11.65 -4.93 -1.74
N PRO A 95 -12.06 -6.18 -1.49
CA PRO A 95 -11.13 -7.30 -1.31
C PRO A 95 -10.15 -7.54 -2.47
N GLU A 96 -10.46 -7.07 -3.68
CA GLU A 96 -9.66 -7.27 -4.89
C GLU A 96 -8.95 -6.00 -5.36
N ARG A 97 -9.20 -4.84 -4.74
CA ARG A 97 -8.68 -3.56 -5.21
C ARG A 97 -8.56 -2.52 -4.10
N LEU A 98 -7.40 -1.88 -4.05
CA LEU A 98 -7.15 -0.74 -3.19
C LEU A 98 -6.64 0.42 -4.05
N GLU A 99 -7.36 1.53 -4.06
CA GLU A 99 -6.96 2.76 -4.75
C GLU A 99 -6.66 3.85 -3.73
N VAL A 100 -5.52 4.50 -3.88
CA VAL A 100 -5.04 5.47 -2.89
C VAL A 100 -4.42 6.70 -3.53
N ARG A 101 -4.44 7.80 -2.78
CA ARG A 101 -3.64 9.00 -3.04
C ARG A 101 -2.58 9.13 -1.98
N TRP A 102 -1.34 9.31 -2.40
CA TRP A 102 -0.21 9.56 -1.50
C TRP A 102 0.02 11.05 -1.34
N ARG A 103 0.10 11.51 -0.08
CA ARG A 103 0.45 12.88 0.28
C ARG A 103 1.67 12.86 1.18
N THR A 104 2.60 13.78 0.97
CA THR A 104 3.72 14.01 1.90
C THR A 104 3.23 14.84 3.08
N THR A 105 3.62 14.47 4.30
CA THR A 105 3.47 15.36 5.46
C THR A 105 4.54 16.45 5.36
N SER A 106 4.11 17.70 5.24
CA SER A 106 4.97 18.89 5.17
C SER A 106 5.67 19.18 6.50
#